data_AF-A0A6T8P641-F1
#
_entry.id   AF-A0A6T8P641-F1
#
_cell.length_a   1.000
_cell.length_b   1.000
_cell.length_c   1.000
_cell.angle_alpha   90.00
_cell.angle_beta   90.00
_cell.angle_gamma   90.00
#
_symmetry.space_group_name_H-M   'P 1'
#
loop_
_entity.id
_entity.type
_entity.pdbx_description
1 polymer ?
#
loop_
_entity_poly.entity_id
_entity_poly.type
_entity_poly.pdbx_seq_one_letter_code
_entity_poly.pdbx_strand_id
1 'polypeptide(L)'
;MAEDIFVEASTGNTCPTDESPYLGIEAVFNHKNYWVDMQQCPVKKMRFALDDFQSWEFVFMESTVAAPKAQNDEDTKPEGGDGQQADSTVAMQGTEEIRESDHVLDLPPSWVERLFIDRALFLQRYAKENDEVKKTKDYRKSRVELFAENSLKHGMVQRITVFSDLARTNAVEVQEVFANRKDKLRKRVRYYKPGTQIQIGQPESLIQEYFDPGRPDALMELVEMPDGREFTFYHMATLDGMVKRIETFTRNRAPTKNFAMHKVIETFEGHEQRLNYRSITFEPIDPNTDAPQVKLQIEHPRKMTHKFDRNPEVEADKDLRKRTFFTGLRPPKIHLVFHYGQDRITAATRTYTTEKTINGDNFIMSEYVVDPFAKPMKFTEQRDEYIKLIGEEKAAISDFRDADREAQKILETRENDEKHPQLVKSLYVQLQDKKQFEANKPKEEDADAALKYDYLASYLPKRSKKTALTKQEAQAVKDACLKALKERLIDRAHIIETRLEEEQAALTKRQLGYHRQDKEKSSDDDEYEKYVHEAQFKIQILKQRRDRHEEIAKQKFKEMIERLQSDPRLSILNQ
;
A
#
# COMPACT_ATOMS: atom_id res chain seq x y z
N MET A 1 -23.11 14.57 3.44
CA MET A 1 -24.25 15.36 2.95
C MET A 1 -23.66 16.60 2.30
N ALA A 2 -24.07 16.93 1.08
CA ALA A 2 -23.70 18.20 0.48
C ALA A 2 -24.45 19.31 1.25
N GLU A 3 -23.75 20.37 1.60
CA GLU A 3 -24.31 21.52 2.31
C GLU A 3 -24.28 22.70 1.34
N ASP A 4 -25.43 23.35 1.16
CA ASP A 4 -25.55 24.52 0.31
C ASP A 4 -25.01 25.74 1.06
N ILE A 5 -24.16 26.53 0.39
CA ILE A 5 -23.55 27.73 0.95
C ILE A 5 -23.66 28.88 -0.05
N PHE A 6 -23.75 30.12 0.45
CA PHE A 6 -23.59 31.29 -0.41
C PHE A 6 -22.17 31.82 -0.34
N VAL A 7 -21.67 32.28 -1.48
CA VAL A 7 -20.36 32.93 -1.59
C VAL A 7 -20.61 34.36 -2.05
N GLU A 8 -20.33 35.33 -1.17
CA GLU A 8 -20.53 36.74 -1.46
C GLU A 8 -19.54 37.21 -2.53
N ALA A 9 -20.03 37.63 -3.70
CA ALA A 9 -19.19 37.96 -4.84
C ALA A 9 -18.21 39.12 -4.55
N SER A 10 -18.61 40.08 -3.72
CA SER A 10 -17.78 41.25 -3.41
C SER A 10 -16.62 40.95 -2.44
N THR A 11 -16.77 39.97 -1.55
CA THR A 11 -15.81 39.71 -0.46
C THR A 11 -15.18 38.31 -0.53
N GLY A 12 -15.78 37.40 -1.28
CA GLY A 12 -15.43 35.98 -1.30
C GLY A 12 -15.77 35.23 -0.01
N ASN A 13 -16.47 35.87 0.94
CA ASN A 13 -16.85 35.23 2.19
C ASN A 13 -17.99 34.24 1.96
N THR A 14 -17.88 33.09 2.61
CA THR A 14 -18.92 32.06 2.62
C THR A 14 -19.88 32.31 3.79
N CYS A 15 -21.20 32.23 3.56
CA CYS A 15 -22.19 32.24 4.62
C CYS A 15 -23.14 31.04 4.50
N PRO A 16 -23.57 30.44 5.63
CA PRO A 16 -24.63 29.45 5.64
C PRO A 16 -25.94 30.04 5.10
N THR A 17 -26.75 29.23 4.43
CA THR A 17 -28.05 29.66 3.88
C THR A 17 -28.98 30.23 4.95
N ASP A 18 -28.98 29.64 6.15
CA ASP A 18 -29.82 30.00 7.31
C ASP A 18 -29.44 31.32 8.01
N GLU A 19 -28.18 31.74 7.87
CA GLU A 19 -27.62 32.94 8.52
C GLU A 19 -27.17 34.00 7.51
N SER A 20 -27.63 33.87 6.27
CA SER A 20 -27.25 34.79 5.20
C SER A 20 -27.97 36.14 5.31
N PRO A 21 -27.32 37.23 4.86
CA PRO A 21 -27.92 38.57 4.84
C PRO A 21 -28.90 38.77 3.68
N TYR A 22 -29.10 37.77 2.82
CA TYR A 22 -29.93 37.87 1.63
C TYR A 22 -31.42 37.76 1.97
N LEU A 23 -32.23 38.55 1.27
CA LEU A 23 -33.68 38.63 1.51
C LEU A 23 -34.46 37.54 0.76
N GLY A 24 -33.98 37.15 -0.42
CA GLY A 24 -34.58 36.17 -1.31
C GLY A 24 -33.63 35.80 -2.44
N ILE A 25 -33.96 34.75 -3.17
CA ILE A 25 -33.29 34.36 -4.41
C ILE A 25 -34.35 34.31 -5.49
N GLU A 26 -34.21 35.14 -6.52
CA GLU A 26 -35.18 35.15 -7.63
C GLU A 26 -34.89 34.06 -8.65
N ALA A 27 -33.61 33.73 -8.86
CA ALA A 27 -33.17 32.73 -9.81
C ALA A 27 -31.76 32.23 -9.52
N VAL A 28 -31.45 31.04 -10.03
CA VAL A 28 -30.11 30.46 -10.05
C VAL A 28 -29.79 29.89 -11.43
N PHE A 29 -28.51 29.82 -11.80
CA PHE A 29 -28.11 29.29 -13.10
C PHE A 29 -26.79 28.55 -13.03
N ASN A 30 -26.58 27.62 -13.96
CA ASN A 30 -25.31 26.95 -14.18
C ASN A 30 -25.09 26.70 -15.67
N HIS A 31 -24.09 25.90 -16.01
CA HIS A 31 -23.75 25.55 -17.39
C HIS A 31 -24.80 24.68 -18.11
N LYS A 32 -25.87 24.25 -17.43
CA LYS A 32 -26.92 23.37 -17.95
C LYS A 32 -28.29 24.03 -18.03
N ASN A 33 -28.63 24.89 -17.07
CA ASN A 33 -29.94 25.55 -17.05
C ASN A 33 -29.93 26.86 -16.26
N TYR A 34 -31.08 27.52 -16.29
CA TYR A 34 -31.47 28.66 -15.47
C TYR A 34 -32.80 28.29 -14.82
N TRP A 35 -32.86 28.39 -13.50
CA TRP A 35 -34.04 28.09 -12.69
C TRP A 35 -34.55 29.37 -12.04
N VAL A 36 -35.86 29.60 -12.17
CA VAL A 36 -36.58 30.67 -11.49
C VAL A 36 -37.12 30.12 -10.17
N ASP A 37 -36.97 30.88 -9.09
CA ASP A 37 -37.56 30.51 -7.80
C ASP A 37 -39.06 30.80 -7.81
N MET A 38 -39.83 29.77 -7.44
CA MET A 38 -41.29 29.87 -7.30
C MET A 38 -41.72 29.93 -5.82
N GLN A 39 -40.76 29.86 -4.90
CA GLN A 39 -41.00 29.81 -3.46
C GLN A 39 -41.16 31.24 -2.90
N GLN A 40 -42.40 31.64 -2.58
CA GLN A 40 -42.65 32.91 -1.88
C GLN A 40 -42.28 32.81 -0.38
N CYS A 41 -41.00 32.62 -0.07
CA CYS A 41 -40.52 32.46 1.30
C CYS A 41 -39.15 33.12 1.55
N PRO A 42 -38.82 33.47 2.81
CA PRO A 42 -37.47 33.94 3.14
C PRO A 42 -36.42 32.86 2.92
N VAL A 43 -35.20 33.25 2.54
CA VAL A 43 -34.07 32.35 2.23
C VAL A 43 -33.85 31.25 3.29
N LYS A 44 -34.06 31.56 4.57
CA LYS A 44 -33.92 30.60 5.69
C LYS A 44 -34.88 29.41 5.66
N LYS A 45 -35.97 29.49 4.89
CA LYS A 45 -36.99 28.45 4.76
C LYS A 45 -37.06 27.87 3.35
N MET A 46 -36.18 28.34 2.48
CA MET A 46 -36.14 28.00 1.07
C MET A 46 -35.53 26.61 0.87
N ARG A 47 -36.03 25.90 -0.13
CA ARG A 47 -35.50 24.60 -0.55
C ARG A 47 -34.62 24.79 -1.77
N PHE A 48 -33.44 24.17 -1.76
CA PHE A 48 -32.43 24.31 -2.81
C PHE A 48 -32.39 23.12 -3.79
N ALA A 49 -33.36 22.21 -3.69
CA ALA A 49 -33.49 21.04 -4.58
C ALA A 49 -33.99 21.49 -5.97
N LEU A 50 -33.07 21.68 -6.92
CA LEU A 50 -33.37 22.15 -8.29
C LEU A 50 -34.15 21.15 -9.15
N ASP A 51 -34.28 19.91 -8.68
CA ASP A 51 -35.11 18.85 -9.24
C ASP A 51 -36.57 18.90 -8.76
N ASP A 52 -36.89 19.74 -7.76
CA ASP A 52 -38.26 19.99 -7.33
C ASP A 52 -38.93 21.08 -8.18
N PHE A 53 -39.64 20.64 -9.21
CA PHE A 53 -40.34 21.51 -10.16
C PHE A 53 -41.50 22.34 -9.56
N GLN A 54 -41.91 22.08 -8.31
CA GLN A 54 -42.86 22.96 -7.60
C GLN A 54 -42.17 24.17 -6.97
N SER A 55 -40.89 24.01 -6.64
CA SER A 55 -40.07 25.03 -5.99
C SER A 55 -39.23 25.81 -7.00
N TRP A 56 -38.77 25.16 -8.07
CA TRP A 56 -37.88 25.73 -9.09
C TRP A 56 -38.36 25.41 -10.50
N GLU A 57 -38.61 26.44 -11.30
CA GLU A 57 -39.03 26.29 -12.70
C GLU A 57 -37.82 26.48 -13.63
N PHE A 58 -37.55 25.51 -14.51
CA PHE A 58 -36.43 25.59 -15.44
C PHE A 58 -36.80 26.35 -16.72
N VAL A 59 -35.87 27.13 -17.27
CA VAL A 59 -36.10 27.98 -18.44
C VAL A 59 -35.62 27.33 -19.74
N PHE A 60 -34.50 26.60 -19.71
CA PHE A 60 -33.95 25.92 -20.88
C PHE A 60 -34.40 24.45 -20.87
N MET A 61 -35.06 24.00 -21.93
CA MET A 61 -35.37 22.58 -22.09
C MET A 61 -34.11 21.89 -22.58
N GLU A 62 -33.47 21.04 -21.75
CA GLU A 62 -32.40 20.19 -22.27
C GLU A 62 -32.98 19.32 -23.40
N SER A 63 -32.34 19.34 -24.58
CA SER A 63 -32.67 18.49 -25.73
C SER A 63 -32.71 16.98 -25.40
N THR A 64 -32.25 16.59 -24.21
CA THR A 64 -32.27 15.23 -23.65
C THR A 64 -33.66 14.75 -23.20
N VAL A 65 -34.66 15.63 -23.10
CA VAL A 65 -36.05 15.24 -22.75
C VAL A 65 -36.89 14.89 -23.99
N ALA A 66 -36.38 15.16 -25.20
CA ALA A 66 -36.88 14.48 -26.39
C ALA A 66 -36.45 13.01 -26.29
N ALA A 67 -37.44 12.11 -26.23
CA ALA A 67 -37.33 10.65 -26.16
C ALA A 67 -36.03 10.07 -26.75
N PRO A 68 -35.47 8.98 -26.19
CA PRO A 68 -34.18 8.43 -26.59
C PRO A 68 -34.23 8.03 -28.06
N LYS A 69 -33.79 8.93 -28.93
CA LYS A 69 -33.44 8.59 -30.30
C LYS A 69 -32.19 7.74 -30.19
N ALA A 70 -32.34 6.47 -30.54
CA ALA A 70 -31.25 5.54 -30.73
C ALA A 70 -30.13 6.23 -31.52
N GLN A 71 -29.07 6.62 -30.82
CA GLN A 71 -27.82 6.96 -31.45
C GLN A 71 -27.17 5.63 -31.79
N ASN A 72 -27.24 5.29 -33.08
CA ASN A 72 -26.30 4.38 -33.70
C ASN A 72 -24.90 4.95 -33.45
N ASP A 73 -24.15 4.32 -32.55
CA ASP A 73 -22.71 4.48 -32.44
C ASP A 73 -22.04 3.82 -33.65
N GLU A 74 -22.04 4.52 -34.78
CA GLU A 74 -20.98 4.42 -35.78
C GLU A 74 -20.05 5.62 -35.58
N ASP A 75 -18.97 5.43 -34.81
CA ASP A 75 -17.64 5.32 -35.39
C ASP A 75 -16.54 5.46 -34.33
N THR A 76 -15.67 4.44 -34.27
CA THR A 76 -14.27 4.67 -33.93
C THR A 76 -13.41 3.72 -34.76
N LYS A 77 -12.97 4.19 -35.92
CA LYS A 77 -11.70 3.75 -36.52
C LYS A 77 -10.79 4.97 -36.74
N PRO A 78 -9.48 4.83 -36.47
CA PRO A 78 -8.53 5.91 -36.66
C PRO A 78 -8.02 5.96 -38.11
N GLU A 79 -7.77 7.19 -38.54
CA GLU A 79 -6.91 7.73 -39.60
C GLU A 79 -6.24 6.80 -40.64
N GLY A 80 -6.43 7.19 -41.90
CA GLY A 80 -5.54 6.93 -43.04
C GLY A 80 -6.03 7.73 -44.24
N GLY A 81 -5.28 8.77 -44.63
CA GLY A 81 -5.70 9.78 -45.61
C GLY A 81 -5.76 9.34 -47.07
N ASP A 82 -6.50 10.08 -47.88
CA ASP A 82 -6.00 10.81 -49.05
C ASP A 82 -7.14 11.66 -49.66
N GLY A 83 -6.78 12.80 -50.24
CA GLY A 83 -7.72 13.81 -50.71
C GLY A 83 -8.43 13.45 -52.01
N GLN A 84 -9.62 14.01 -52.19
CA GLN A 84 -10.15 14.44 -53.49
C GLN A 84 -11.33 15.40 -53.33
N GLN A 85 -11.23 16.54 -54.00
CA GLN A 85 -12.32 17.48 -54.26
C GLN A 85 -13.38 16.80 -55.14
N ALA A 86 -14.66 17.04 -54.82
CA ALA A 86 -15.72 17.10 -55.83
C ALA A 86 -16.84 18.03 -55.36
N ASP A 87 -16.95 19.13 -56.11
CA ASP A 87 -18.06 20.05 -56.26
C ASP A 87 -19.40 19.35 -56.52
N SER A 88 -20.53 19.92 -56.04
CA SER A 88 -21.82 19.98 -56.76
C SER A 88 -22.94 20.63 -55.92
N THR A 89 -23.24 21.88 -56.28
CA THR A 89 -24.58 22.43 -56.53
C THR A 89 -25.76 22.17 -55.58
N VAL A 90 -26.18 23.31 -55.02
CA VAL A 90 -27.50 23.69 -54.50
C VAL A 90 -28.68 23.10 -55.30
N ALA A 91 -29.61 22.43 -54.60
CA ALA A 91 -31.00 22.27 -55.04
C ALA A 91 -31.93 22.62 -53.86
N MET A 92 -32.68 23.70 -54.05
CA MET A 92 -33.63 24.30 -53.13
C MET A 92 -35.00 23.63 -53.29
N GLN A 93 -35.46 22.91 -52.26
CA GLN A 93 -36.85 22.51 -52.01
C GLN A 93 -36.92 22.23 -50.51
N GLY A 94 -37.88 22.64 -49.71
CA GLY A 94 -39.00 23.56 -49.85
C GLY A 94 -39.29 24.02 -48.42
N THR A 95 -40.23 24.95 -48.28
CA THR A 95 -40.76 25.45 -47.02
C THR A 95 -41.11 24.30 -46.05
N GLU A 96 -40.24 24.01 -45.08
CA GLU A 96 -40.64 23.32 -43.86
C GLU A 96 -41.22 24.37 -42.92
N GLU A 97 -42.50 24.22 -42.62
CA GLU A 97 -43.15 24.91 -41.51
C GLU A 97 -42.34 24.63 -40.24
N ILE A 98 -41.76 25.70 -39.67
CA ILE A 98 -41.10 25.66 -38.37
C ILE A 98 -42.13 25.11 -37.37
N ARG A 99 -41.90 23.89 -36.88
CA ARG A 99 -42.71 23.32 -35.80
C ARG A 99 -42.45 24.14 -34.54
N GLU A 100 -43.48 24.43 -33.74
CA GLU A 100 -43.34 25.13 -32.44
C GLU A 100 -42.33 24.44 -31.49
N SER A 101 -41.93 23.20 -31.78
CA SER A 101 -40.85 22.47 -31.09
C SER A 101 -39.42 22.95 -31.38
N ASP A 102 -39.21 23.83 -32.37
CA ASP A 102 -37.88 24.38 -32.69
C ASP A 102 -37.55 25.65 -31.87
N HIS A 103 -38.47 26.11 -31.03
CA HIS A 103 -38.20 27.13 -30.01
C HIS A 103 -37.65 26.52 -28.71
N VAL A 104 -36.74 25.54 -28.82
CA VAL A 104 -35.93 25.16 -27.67
C VAL A 104 -34.98 26.34 -27.42
N LEU A 105 -35.28 27.11 -26.37
CA LEU A 105 -34.29 27.99 -25.76
C LEU A 105 -33.09 27.10 -25.40
N ASP A 106 -32.03 27.19 -26.19
CA ASP A 106 -30.74 26.59 -25.92
C ASP A 106 -29.84 27.62 -25.22
N LEU A 107 -29.04 27.15 -24.26
CA LEU A 107 -28.02 28.00 -23.63
C LEU A 107 -26.98 28.42 -24.68
N PRO A 108 -26.57 29.69 -24.71
CA PRO A 108 -25.49 30.12 -25.58
C PRO A 108 -24.21 29.33 -25.24
N PRO A 109 -23.39 28.96 -26.24
CA PRO A 109 -22.15 28.24 -26.00
C PRO A 109 -21.24 29.06 -25.08
N SER A 110 -20.53 28.38 -24.18
CA SER A 110 -19.57 29.01 -23.27
C SER A 110 -18.58 29.85 -24.08
N TRP A 111 -18.45 31.12 -23.71
CA TRP A 111 -17.49 32.07 -24.26
C TRP A 111 -16.06 31.83 -23.75
N VAL A 112 -15.89 30.86 -22.82
CA VAL A 112 -14.61 30.44 -22.26
C VAL A 112 -14.38 28.96 -22.57
N GLU A 113 -13.17 28.61 -23.01
CA GLU A 113 -12.75 27.22 -23.16
C GLU A 113 -12.79 26.47 -21.82
N ARG A 114 -12.97 25.15 -21.88
CA ARG A 114 -12.91 24.32 -20.66
C ARG A 114 -11.54 24.45 -20.02
N LEU A 115 -11.53 24.83 -18.74
CA LEU A 115 -10.33 24.87 -17.93
C LEU A 115 -9.66 23.50 -17.93
N PHE A 116 -8.53 23.39 -18.61
CA PHE A 116 -7.68 22.21 -18.61
C PHE A 116 -6.49 22.45 -17.70
N ILE A 117 -6.38 21.65 -16.64
CA ILE A 117 -5.23 21.65 -15.74
C ILE A 117 -4.48 20.35 -15.98
N ASP A 118 -3.23 20.45 -16.43
CA ASP A 118 -2.37 19.28 -16.55
C ASP A 118 -2.26 18.55 -15.20
N ARG A 119 -2.36 17.22 -15.22
CA ARG A 119 -2.43 16.42 -14.00
C ARG A 119 -1.15 16.53 -13.18
N ALA A 120 0.02 16.70 -13.80
CA ALA A 120 1.27 16.87 -13.06
C ALA A 120 1.26 18.20 -12.29
N LEU A 121 0.70 19.26 -12.88
CA LEU A 121 0.52 20.55 -12.22
C LEU A 121 -0.55 20.47 -11.12
N PHE A 122 -1.65 19.77 -11.35
CA PHE A 122 -2.66 19.51 -10.33
C PHE A 122 -2.09 18.77 -9.10
N LEU A 123 -1.24 17.75 -9.33
CA LEU A 123 -0.61 16.98 -8.26
C LEU A 123 0.38 17.80 -7.43
N GLN A 124 0.93 18.90 -7.96
CA GLN A 124 1.79 19.80 -7.18
C GLN A 124 1.02 20.51 -6.05
N ARG A 125 -0.31 20.65 -6.18
CA ARG A 125 -1.28 21.28 -5.23
C ARG A 125 -1.00 22.71 -4.75
N TYR A 126 0.26 23.13 -4.70
CA TYR A 126 0.73 24.39 -4.14
C TYR A 126 1.62 25.10 -5.16
N ALA A 127 1.77 26.42 -4.98
CA ALA A 127 2.70 27.20 -5.78
C ALA A 127 4.14 27.04 -5.27
N LYS A 128 5.11 27.46 -6.07
CA LYS A 128 6.51 27.56 -5.64
C LYS A 128 6.70 28.77 -4.73
N GLU A 129 7.21 28.54 -3.53
CA GLU A 129 7.66 29.54 -2.56
C GLU A 129 9.15 29.31 -2.30
N ASN A 130 10.02 30.24 -2.74
CA ASN A 130 11.48 30.13 -2.59
C ASN A 130 12.06 28.79 -3.07
N ASP A 131 11.76 28.41 -4.32
CA ASP A 131 12.14 27.16 -4.99
C ASP A 131 11.52 25.86 -4.45
N GLU A 132 10.80 25.89 -3.34
CA GLU A 132 10.04 24.75 -2.80
C GLU A 132 8.55 24.84 -3.15
N VAL A 133 7.94 23.72 -3.56
CA VAL A 133 6.49 23.66 -3.78
C VAL A 133 5.80 23.44 -2.44
N LYS A 134 5.35 24.52 -1.82
CA LYS A 134 4.72 24.48 -0.48
C LYS A 134 3.72 25.60 -0.26
N LYS A 135 2.92 25.45 0.80
CA LYS A 135 2.05 26.50 1.31
C LYS A 135 2.32 26.74 2.78
N THR A 136 2.75 27.94 3.11
CA THR A 136 3.02 28.37 4.49
C THR A 136 1.85 29.19 5.04
N LYS A 137 1.40 28.88 6.26
CA LYS A 137 0.40 29.64 7.01
C LYS A 137 0.93 29.96 8.40
N ASP A 138 0.98 31.24 8.71
CA ASP A 138 1.41 31.74 10.02
C ASP A 138 0.22 32.04 10.92
N TYR A 139 0.26 31.51 12.13
CA TYR A 139 -0.67 31.79 13.22
C TYR A 139 0.06 32.49 14.38
N ARG A 140 -0.68 32.86 15.43
CA ARG A 140 -0.17 33.66 16.57
C ARG A 140 1.11 33.09 17.20
N LYS A 141 1.19 31.78 17.40
CA LYS A 141 2.35 31.07 17.97
C LYS A 141 2.69 29.78 17.24
N SER A 142 2.25 29.64 16.01
CA SER A 142 2.53 28.44 15.22
C SER A 142 2.70 28.78 13.75
N ARG A 143 3.49 27.98 13.06
CA ARG A 143 3.67 28.01 11.61
C ARG A 143 3.29 26.63 11.07
N VAL A 144 2.44 26.63 10.05
CA VAL A 144 2.00 25.41 9.37
C VAL A 144 2.52 25.46 7.95
N GLU A 145 3.32 24.48 7.57
CA GLU A 145 3.81 24.27 6.21
C GLU A 145 3.16 23.02 5.65
N LEU A 146 2.58 23.15 4.45
CA LEU A 146 1.93 22.06 3.74
C LEU A 146 2.70 21.76 2.46
N PHE A 147 2.91 20.48 2.19
CA PHE A 147 3.60 19.96 1.03
C PHE A 147 2.70 18.98 0.29
N ALA A 148 2.82 18.93 -1.03
CA ALA A 148 2.06 17.96 -1.80
C ALA A 148 2.59 16.55 -1.57
N GLU A 149 1.68 15.58 -1.59
CA GLU A 149 2.04 14.17 -1.51
C GLU A 149 3.04 13.80 -2.61
N ASN A 150 4.08 13.04 -2.23
CA ASN A 150 5.15 12.61 -3.13
C ASN A 150 6.00 13.73 -3.75
N SER A 151 5.85 14.99 -3.30
CA SER A 151 6.71 16.10 -3.74
C SER A 151 8.10 16.03 -3.10
N LEU A 152 8.16 15.71 -1.80
CA LEU A 152 9.40 15.58 -1.04
C LEU A 152 9.88 14.13 -1.00
N LYS A 153 11.20 13.90 -1.18
CA LYS A 153 11.80 12.55 -1.15
C LYS A 153 11.55 11.79 0.15
N HIS A 154 11.45 12.51 1.27
CA HIS A 154 11.21 11.94 2.60
C HIS A 154 9.71 11.78 2.94
N GLY A 155 8.79 12.15 2.03
CA GLY A 155 7.36 11.91 2.16
C GLY A 155 6.61 12.79 3.15
N MET A 156 7.21 13.89 3.62
CA MET A 156 6.51 14.81 4.53
C MET A 156 5.44 15.58 3.74
N VAL A 157 4.25 15.67 4.32
CA VAL A 157 3.10 16.38 3.74
C VAL A 157 2.69 17.59 4.58
N GLN A 158 3.07 17.61 5.86
CA GLN A 158 2.79 18.72 6.75
C GLN A 158 3.86 18.84 7.83
N ARG A 159 4.23 20.08 8.15
CA ARG A 159 5.03 20.44 9.32
C ARG A 159 4.31 21.53 10.11
N ILE A 160 4.15 21.31 11.41
CA ILE A 160 3.59 22.28 12.34
C ILE A 160 4.68 22.59 13.37
N THR A 161 5.11 23.84 13.40
CA THR A 161 6.06 24.32 14.41
C THR A 161 5.32 25.21 15.40
N VAL A 162 5.36 24.84 16.67
CA VAL A 162 4.79 25.63 17.78
C VAL A 162 5.91 26.37 18.49
N PHE A 163 5.70 27.66 18.73
CA PHE A 163 6.69 28.56 19.32
C PHE A 163 6.24 29.03 20.71
N SER A 164 7.21 29.30 21.58
CA SER A 164 6.93 29.88 22.91
C SER A 164 6.55 31.37 22.82
N ASP A 165 7.14 32.07 21.85
CA ASP A 165 7.07 33.51 21.68
C ASP A 165 6.24 33.94 20.44
N LEU A 166 5.78 35.19 20.44
CA LEU A 166 5.00 35.78 19.33
C LEU A 166 5.88 36.10 18.11
N ALA A 167 7.19 36.29 18.30
CA ALA A 167 8.13 36.52 17.21
C ALA A 167 8.51 35.23 16.47
N ARG A 168 8.08 34.06 16.96
CA ARG A 168 8.32 32.73 16.41
C ARG A 168 9.82 32.42 16.29
N THR A 169 10.59 32.75 17.31
CA THR A 169 12.04 32.48 17.36
C THR A 169 12.37 31.17 18.07
N ASN A 170 11.60 30.78 19.09
CA ASN A 170 11.91 29.64 19.96
C ASN A 170 10.87 28.53 19.80
N ALA A 171 11.16 27.55 18.94
CA ALA A 171 10.30 26.37 18.77
C ALA A 171 10.31 25.49 20.02
N VAL A 172 9.13 25.06 20.44
CA VAL A 172 8.90 24.18 21.59
C VAL A 172 8.50 22.79 21.11
N GLU A 173 7.78 22.73 19.99
CA GLU A 173 7.27 21.48 19.44
C GLU A 173 7.28 21.55 17.93
N VAL A 174 7.75 20.49 17.28
CA VAL A 174 7.64 20.30 15.84
C VAL A 174 6.88 19.00 15.59
N GLN A 175 5.74 19.10 14.94
CA GLN A 175 4.97 17.96 14.47
C GLN A 175 5.17 17.82 12.96
N GLU A 176 5.59 16.63 12.53
CA GLU A 176 5.80 16.28 11.12
C GLU A 176 4.82 15.16 10.78
N VAL A 177 4.06 15.33 9.70
CA VAL A 177 3.15 14.31 9.17
C VAL A 177 3.68 13.84 7.83
N PHE A 178 3.68 12.53 7.64
CA PHE A 178 4.22 11.86 6.48
C PHE A 178 3.14 11.05 5.78
N ALA A 179 3.26 10.92 4.47
CA ALA A 179 2.38 10.11 3.64
C ALA A 179 3.19 9.22 2.71
N ASN A 180 2.60 8.09 2.34
CA ASN A 180 3.14 7.13 1.37
C ASN A 180 4.53 6.59 1.72
N ARG A 181 4.99 6.67 2.97
CA ARG A 181 6.26 6.05 3.33
C ARG A 181 6.13 4.53 3.41
N LYS A 182 7.11 3.82 2.85
CA LYS A 182 7.15 2.35 2.84
C LYS A 182 7.28 1.77 4.25
N ASP A 183 7.99 2.47 5.12
CA ASP A 183 8.17 2.15 6.55
C ASP A 183 6.92 2.48 7.39
N LYS A 184 5.84 3.01 6.79
CA LYS A 184 4.59 3.36 7.49
C LYS A 184 4.74 4.43 8.57
N LEU A 185 5.83 5.20 8.61
CA LEU A 185 5.92 6.36 9.49
C LEU A 185 4.86 7.38 9.06
N ARG A 186 3.92 7.70 9.97
CA ARG A 186 2.79 8.60 9.70
C ARG A 186 2.96 9.96 10.34
N LYS A 187 3.53 10.00 11.56
CA LYS A 187 3.67 11.22 12.35
C LYS A 187 4.91 11.13 13.22
N ARG A 188 5.64 12.24 13.31
CA ARG A 188 6.72 12.45 14.28
C ARG A 188 6.44 13.71 15.07
N VAL A 189 6.66 13.67 16.38
CA VAL A 189 6.59 14.85 17.26
C VAL A 189 7.91 14.97 17.99
N ARG A 190 8.52 16.16 17.91
CA ARG A 190 9.77 16.49 18.57
C ARG A 190 9.52 17.59 19.58
N TYR A 191 9.85 17.34 20.84
CA TYR A 191 9.72 18.33 21.91
C TYR A 191 11.07 18.89 22.34
N TYR A 192 11.13 20.22 22.35
CA TYR A 192 12.30 21.00 22.70
C TYR A 192 12.11 21.66 24.06
N LYS A 193 13.19 21.70 24.86
CA LYS A 193 13.15 22.39 26.15
C LYS A 193 13.06 23.91 25.93
N PRO A 194 12.14 24.61 26.61
CA PRO A 194 12.05 26.06 26.55
C PRO A 194 13.40 26.72 26.89
N GLY A 195 13.88 27.62 26.04
CA GLY A 195 15.11 28.39 26.27
C GLY A 195 16.41 27.73 25.79
N THR A 196 16.36 26.54 25.20
CA THR A 196 17.53 25.98 24.48
C THR A 196 17.34 26.31 23.00
N GLN A 197 18.22 27.13 22.41
CA GLN A 197 18.21 27.32 20.97
C GLN A 197 18.36 25.95 20.28
N ILE A 198 17.68 25.78 19.15
CA ILE A 198 17.81 24.61 18.26
C ILE A 198 19.25 24.61 17.71
N GLN A 199 20.21 24.16 18.51
CA GLN A 199 21.54 23.88 18.04
C GLN A 199 21.52 22.48 17.46
N ILE A 200 21.86 22.38 16.17
CA ILE A 200 22.15 21.12 15.49
C ILE A 200 23.21 20.40 16.33
N GLY A 201 22.79 19.38 17.11
CA GLY A 201 23.68 18.59 17.96
C GLY A 201 23.36 18.54 19.46
N GLN A 202 22.34 19.26 19.97
CA GLN A 202 21.79 18.99 21.31
C GLN A 202 20.66 17.95 21.19
N PRO A 203 20.67 16.85 21.98
CA PRO A 203 19.65 15.83 21.90
C PRO A 203 18.28 16.41 22.26
N GLU A 204 17.32 16.18 21.35
CA GLU A 204 15.92 16.50 21.56
C GLU A 204 15.43 15.81 22.83
N SER A 205 14.58 16.49 23.61
CA SER A 205 14.23 16.00 24.94
C SER A 205 13.17 14.92 24.95
N LEU A 206 12.45 14.73 23.85
CA LEU A 206 11.44 13.69 23.67
C LEU A 206 11.10 13.61 22.18
N ILE A 207 11.20 12.44 21.58
CA ILE A 207 10.78 12.17 20.21
C ILE A 207 9.69 11.10 20.26
N GLN A 208 8.57 11.35 19.58
CA GLN A 208 7.48 10.38 19.44
C GLN A 208 7.27 10.11 17.96
N GLU A 209 7.38 8.85 17.56
CA GLU A 209 7.10 8.39 16.20
C GLU A 209 5.89 7.48 16.21
N TYR A 210 4.96 7.71 15.27
CA TYR A 210 3.77 6.92 15.08
C TYR A 210 3.79 6.24 13.72
N PHE A 211 3.36 4.99 13.70
CA PHE A 211 3.37 4.14 12.51
C PHE A 211 1.98 3.59 12.20
N ASP A 212 1.66 3.51 10.92
CA ASP A 212 0.46 2.84 10.44
C ASP A 212 0.62 1.30 10.46
N PRO A 213 -0.50 0.55 10.55
CA PRO A 213 -0.46 -0.90 10.49
C PRO A 213 0.20 -1.45 9.22
N GLY A 214 0.76 -2.66 9.33
CA GLY A 214 1.37 -3.40 8.21
C GLY A 214 2.90 -3.35 8.17
N ARG A 215 3.56 -2.81 9.19
CA ARG A 215 4.99 -3.04 9.40
C ARG A 215 5.25 -4.50 9.82
N PRO A 216 6.35 -5.12 9.38
CA PRO A 216 6.67 -6.51 9.73
C PRO A 216 7.01 -6.70 11.21
N ASP A 217 7.41 -5.63 11.91
CA ASP A 217 7.73 -5.62 13.35
C ASP A 217 6.54 -5.21 14.23
N ALA A 218 5.35 -5.01 13.64
CA ALA A 218 4.13 -4.59 14.32
C ALA A 218 4.25 -3.30 15.16
N LEU A 219 5.31 -2.49 14.97
CA LEU A 219 5.53 -1.27 15.74
C LEU A 219 4.43 -0.25 15.42
N MET A 220 3.78 0.28 16.46
CA MET A 220 2.74 1.31 16.38
C MET A 220 3.27 2.67 16.82
N GLU A 221 4.04 2.71 17.90
CA GLU A 221 4.59 3.93 18.48
C GLU A 221 5.98 3.67 19.04
N LEU A 222 6.90 4.59 18.79
CA LEU A 222 8.23 4.62 19.40
C LEU A 222 8.43 5.98 20.08
N VAL A 223 8.61 5.96 21.39
CA VAL A 223 8.87 7.16 22.19
C VAL A 223 10.28 7.10 22.73
N GLU A 224 11.14 8.02 22.32
CA GLU A 224 12.50 8.16 22.81
C GLU A 224 12.60 9.29 23.83
N MET A 225 13.09 8.96 25.02
CA MET A 225 13.28 9.87 26.14
C MET A 225 14.77 9.89 26.57
N PRO A 226 15.26 10.95 27.23
CA PRO A 226 16.63 11.04 27.72
C PRO A 226 17.00 9.94 28.73
N ASP A 227 16.00 9.40 29.41
CA ASP A 227 16.11 8.39 30.46
C ASP A 227 15.42 7.07 30.09
N GLY A 228 14.98 6.89 28.84
CA GLY A 228 14.32 5.65 28.44
C GLY A 228 13.81 5.63 27.01
N ARG A 229 13.21 4.49 26.63
CA ARG A 229 12.49 4.33 25.36
C ARG A 229 11.26 3.50 25.62
N GLU A 230 10.22 3.74 24.85
CA GLU A 230 8.98 2.99 24.91
C GLU A 230 8.57 2.57 23.50
N PHE A 231 8.33 1.27 23.33
CA PHE A 231 7.79 0.65 22.14
C PHE A 231 6.36 0.24 22.43
N THR A 232 5.43 0.66 21.58
CA THR A 232 4.05 0.18 21.61
C THR A 232 3.78 -0.54 20.30
N PHE A 233 3.14 -1.70 20.37
CA PHE A 233 2.92 -2.60 19.24
C PHE A 233 1.44 -2.81 18.97
N TYR A 234 1.11 -3.14 17.72
CA TYR A 234 -0.18 -3.72 17.36
C TYR A 234 -0.21 -5.17 17.83
N HIS A 235 -0.68 -5.41 19.06
CA HIS A 235 -0.59 -6.73 19.73
C HIS A 235 -1.26 -7.90 18.98
N MET A 236 -2.24 -7.63 18.12
CA MET A 236 -2.86 -8.65 17.24
C MET A 236 -1.95 -9.11 16.11
N ALA A 237 -0.87 -8.37 15.82
CA ALA A 237 0.13 -8.69 14.80
C ALA A 237 1.44 -9.24 15.38
N THR A 238 1.62 -9.24 16.70
CA THR A 238 2.75 -9.88 17.38
C THR A 238 2.44 -11.35 17.65
N LEU A 239 3.46 -12.23 17.66
CA LEU A 239 3.27 -13.67 17.86
C LEU A 239 2.88 -14.03 19.30
N ASP A 240 3.35 -13.26 20.27
CA ASP A 240 3.19 -13.48 21.71
C ASP A 240 2.15 -12.54 22.35
N GLY A 241 1.52 -11.68 21.56
CA GLY A 241 0.58 -10.67 22.06
C GLY A 241 1.27 -9.53 22.82
N MET A 242 2.56 -9.26 22.60
CA MET A 242 3.23 -8.11 23.21
C MET A 242 2.56 -6.80 22.78
N VAL A 243 2.16 -6.00 23.77
CA VAL A 243 1.53 -4.69 23.59
C VAL A 243 2.57 -3.58 23.74
N LYS A 244 3.48 -3.75 24.71
CA LYS A 244 4.36 -2.66 25.13
C LYS A 244 5.68 -3.18 25.66
N ARG A 245 6.76 -2.48 25.33
CA ARG A 245 8.09 -2.64 25.93
C ARG A 245 8.60 -1.28 26.39
N ILE A 246 9.00 -1.16 27.65
CA ILE A 246 9.55 0.06 28.24
C ILE A 246 10.97 -0.24 28.72
N GLU A 247 11.93 0.50 28.19
CA GLU A 247 13.34 0.46 28.58
C GLU A 247 13.66 1.72 29.38
N THR A 248 14.13 1.55 30.61
CA THR A 248 14.56 2.66 31.47
C THR A 248 16.07 2.63 31.58
N PHE A 249 16.70 3.79 31.40
CA PHE A 249 18.14 3.97 31.48
C PHE A 249 18.56 4.73 32.73
N THR A 250 19.72 4.38 33.26
CA THR A 250 20.46 5.26 34.15
C THR A 250 21.29 6.22 33.30
N ARG A 251 20.97 7.51 33.40
CA ARG A 251 21.63 8.55 32.62
C ARG A 251 23.09 8.71 33.05
N ASN A 252 24.00 8.57 32.10
CA ASN A 252 25.41 8.92 32.31
C ASN A 252 25.58 10.45 32.33
N ARG A 253 26.50 10.97 33.15
CA ARG A 253 26.82 12.42 33.15
C ARG A 253 27.53 12.85 31.88
N ALA A 254 28.30 11.95 31.27
CA ALA A 254 28.96 12.20 29.99
C ALA A 254 28.03 11.77 28.83
N PRO A 255 27.63 12.68 27.92
CA PRO A 255 26.74 12.37 26.80
C PRO A 255 27.38 11.45 25.74
N THR A 256 28.70 11.27 25.79
CA THR A 256 29.46 10.41 24.86
C THR A 256 29.50 8.95 25.29
N LYS A 257 29.05 8.62 26.50
CA LYS A 257 29.08 7.26 27.05
C LYS A 257 27.72 6.58 26.90
N ASN A 258 27.75 5.27 26.70
CA ASN A 258 26.54 4.45 26.59
C ASN A 258 25.68 4.55 27.85
N PHE A 259 24.37 4.55 27.66
CA PHE A 259 23.41 4.45 28.75
C PHE A 259 23.47 3.07 29.41
N ALA A 260 23.31 3.03 30.74
CA ALA A 260 23.16 1.78 31.47
C ALA A 260 21.68 1.38 31.51
N MET A 261 21.34 0.18 31.05
CA MET A 261 19.98 -0.35 31.19
C MET A 261 19.68 -0.54 32.69
N HIS A 262 18.63 0.10 33.19
CA HIS A 262 18.21 -0.02 34.59
C HIS A 262 17.11 -1.06 34.74
N LYS A 263 16.11 -0.99 33.86
CA LYS A 263 14.93 -1.84 33.93
C LYS A 263 14.30 -1.97 32.55
N VAL A 264 13.84 -3.17 32.23
CA VAL A 264 12.96 -3.41 31.07
C VAL A 264 11.65 -3.99 31.57
N ILE A 265 10.55 -3.49 31.04
CA ILE A 265 9.18 -3.95 31.32
C ILE A 265 8.52 -4.30 30.01
N GLU A 266 7.89 -5.46 29.94
CA GLU A 266 7.10 -5.89 28.79
C GLU A 266 5.70 -6.31 29.27
N THR A 267 4.68 -5.84 28.55
CA THR A 267 3.28 -6.15 28.84
C THR A 267 2.63 -6.82 27.64
N PHE A 268 1.75 -7.78 27.91
CA PHE A 268 1.12 -8.62 26.89
C PHE A 268 -0.37 -8.69 27.09
N GLU A 269 -1.09 -8.96 26.01
CA GLU A 269 -2.53 -9.17 26.00
C GLU A 269 -2.85 -10.39 25.13
N GLY A 270 -3.64 -11.32 25.67
CA GLY A 270 -4.00 -12.56 24.95
C GLY A 270 -2.90 -13.62 24.85
N HIS A 271 -1.82 -13.49 25.64
CA HIS A 271 -0.72 -14.46 25.66
C HIS A 271 -1.20 -15.85 26.10
N GLU A 272 -0.76 -16.92 25.42
CA GLU A 272 -1.22 -18.31 25.64
C GLU A 272 -1.07 -18.78 27.10
N GLN A 273 0.06 -18.47 27.72
CA GLN A 273 0.35 -18.77 29.13
C GLN A 273 -0.32 -17.82 30.14
N ARG A 274 -1.24 -16.93 29.71
CA ARG A 274 -1.84 -15.86 30.52
C ARG A 274 -0.81 -14.91 31.16
N LEU A 275 0.40 -14.84 30.59
CA LEU A 275 1.43 -13.89 31.01
C LEU A 275 0.98 -12.49 30.57
N ASN A 276 0.74 -11.57 31.51
CA ASN A 276 0.35 -10.20 31.18
C ASN A 276 1.50 -9.20 31.37
N TYR A 277 2.55 -9.60 32.09
CA TYR A 277 3.65 -8.72 32.48
C TYR A 277 4.92 -9.53 32.74
N ARG A 278 6.04 -9.09 32.16
CA ARG A 278 7.37 -9.46 32.62
C ARG A 278 8.27 -8.24 32.78
N SER A 279 9.24 -8.34 33.67
CA SER A 279 10.26 -7.30 33.83
C SER A 279 11.57 -7.87 34.30
N ILE A 280 12.66 -7.25 33.85
CA ILE A 280 14.03 -7.50 34.31
C ILE A 280 14.59 -6.19 34.87
N THR A 281 15.26 -6.27 36.01
CA THR A 281 15.87 -5.14 36.71
C THR A 281 17.33 -5.46 36.96
N PHE A 282 18.20 -4.50 36.66
CA PHE A 282 19.65 -4.64 36.79
C PHE A 282 20.15 -3.96 38.06
N GLU A 283 21.41 -4.22 38.42
CA GLU A 283 22.04 -3.46 39.49
C GLU A 283 22.23 -2.00 39.05
N PRO A 284 21.95 -1.01 39.93
CA PRO A 284 22.21 0.39 39.62
C PRO A 284 23.71 0.59 39.33
N ILE A 285 24.02 1.11 38.14
CA ILE A 285 25.39 1.47 37.75
C ILE A 285 25.60 2.95 38.09
N ASP A 286 26.72 3.26 38.73
CA ASP A 286 27.09 4.66 39.02
C ASP A 286 27.21 5.43 37.69
N PRO A 287 26.58 6.62 37.57
CA PRO A 287 26.67 7.47 36.38
C PRO A 287 28.09 7.78 35.89
N ASN A 288 29.13 7.64 36.73
CA ASN A 288 30.52 7.89 36.34
C ASN A 288 31.26 6.68 35.77
N THR A 289 30.67 5.47 35.88
CA THR A 289 31.31 4.21 35.48
C THR A 289 30.85 3.81 34.08
N ASP A 290 31.70 3.10 33.33
CA ASP A 290 31.31 2.54 32.04
C ASP A 290 30.32 1.40 32.25
N ALA A 291 29.15 1.52 31.60
CA ALA A 291 28.13 0.51 31.66
C ALA A 291 28.62 -0.77 30.93
N PRO A 292 28.49 -1.97 31.52
CA PRO A 292 28.71 -3.21 30.79
C PRO A 292 27.71 -3.32 29.63
N GLN A 293 28.04 -4.11 28.62
CA GLN A 293 27.13 -4.36 27.50
C GLN A 293 25.78 -4.88 28.01
N VAL A 294 24.67 -4.43 27.41
CA VAL A 294 23.30 -4.83 27.81
C VAL A 294 23.16 -6.35 27.85
N LYS A 295 23.76 -7.05 26.88
CA LYS A 295 23.81 -8.51 26.84
C LYS A 295 24.38 -9.12 28.13
N LEU A 296 25.49 -8.60 28.66
CA LEU A 296 26.09 -9.06 29.91
C LEU A 296 25.22 -8.73 31.12
N GLN A 297 24.49 -7.61 31.09
CA GLN A 297 23.55 -7.25 32.16
C GLN A 297 22.38 -8.24 32.21
N ILE A 298 21.87 -8.67 31.05
CA ILE A 298 20.79 -9.67 30.93
C ILE A 298 21.19 -11.04 31.48
N GLU A 299 22.47 -11.45 31.35
CA GLU A 299 22.96 -12.70 31.95
C GLU A 299 22.97 -12.68 33.49
N HIS A 300 23.11 -11.49 34.08
CA HIS A 300 23.28 -11.30 35.52
C HIS A 300 22.33 -10.22 36.06
N PRO A 301 21.00 -10.43 35.97
CA PRO A 301 20.06 -9.44 36.47
C PRO A 301 20.10 -9.39 38.00
N ARG A 302 19.59 -8.30 38.57
CA ARG A 302 19.32 -8.21 40.00
C ARG A 302 18.02 -8.93 40.36
N LYS A 303 17.00 -8.75 39.51
CA LYS A 303 15.65 -9.26 39.74
C LYS A 303 14.90 -9.44 38.42
N MET A 304 14.17 -10.53 38.29
CA MET A 304 13.18 -10.74 37.23
C MET A 304 11.80 -10.98 37.84
N THR A 305 10.73 -10.58 37.16
CA THR A 305 9.35 -10.74 37.66
C THR A 305 8.41 -11.04 36.51
N HIS A 306 7.62 -12.10 36.64
CA HIS A 306 6.50 -12.44 35.75
C HIS A 306 5.19 -12.31 36.54
N LYS A 307 4.14 -11.84 35.89
CA LYS A 307 2.78 -11.85 36.44
C LYS A 307 1.83 -12.46 35.43
N PHE A 308 0.83 -13.16 35.94
CA PHE A 308 -0.14 -13.90 35.16
C PHE A 308 -1.55 -13.49 35.54
N ASP A 309 -2.47 -13.63 34.59
CA ASP A 309 -3.91 -13.48 34.80
C ASP A 309 -4.51 -14.74 35.43
N ARG A 310 -5.60 -14.55 36.19
CA ARG A 310 -6.30 -15.62 36.89
C ARG A 310 -6.80 -16.67 35.91
N ASN A 311 -6.55 -17.95 36.19
CA ASN A 311 -7.21 -19.07 35.53
C ASN A 311 -8.36 -19.61 36.41
N PRO A 312 -9.64 -19.35 36.08
CA PRO A 312 -10.78 -19.83 36.85
C PRO A 312 -10.86 -21.36 37.02
N GLU A 313 -10.23 -22.14 36.13
CA GLU A 313 -10.24 -23.60 36.14
C GLU A 313 -9.33 -24.22 37.22
N VAL A 314 -8.39 -23.44 37.76
CA VAL A 314 -7.42 -23.89 38.76
C VAL A 314 -7.77 -23.25 40.11
N GLU A 315 -7.59 -23.98 41.21
CA GLU A 315 -7.73 -23.41 42.56
C GLU A 315 -6.79 -22.22 42.75
N ALA A 316 -7.28 -21.13 43.36
CA ALA A 316 -6.52 -19.89 43.50
C ALA A 316 -5.18 -20.07 44.24
N ASP A 317 -5.12 -20.97 45.23
CA ASP A 317 -3.89 -21.26 45.99
C ASP A 317 -2.83 -22.02 45.18
N LYS A 318 -3.21 -22.59 44.03
CA LYS A 318 -2.32 -23.28 43.07
C LYS A 318 -2.10 -22.48 41.80
N ASP A 319 -2.90 -21.43 41.57
CA ASP A 319 -2.82 -20.56 40.41
C ASP A 319 -1.84 -19.42 40.64
N LEU A 320 -0.76 -19.40 39.86
CA LEU A 320 0.37 -18.52 40.08
C LEU A 320 0.08 -17.11 39.56
N ARG A 321 -0.09 -16.14 40.46
CA ARG A 321 -0.28 -14.72 40.07
C ARG A 321 1.03 -14.03 39.72
N LYS A 322 2.10 -14.32 40.47
CA LYS A 322 3.36 -13.61 40.34
C LYS A 322 4.53 -14.52 40.70
N ARG A 323 5.51 -14.57 39.82
CA ARG A 323 6.81 -15.22 40.02
C ARG A 323 7.90 -14.16 40.04
N THR A 324 8.80 -14.22 41.02
CA THR A 324 9.90 -13.26 41.14
C THR A 324 11.21 -14.00 41.42
N PHE A 325 12.18 -13.85 40.52
CA PHE A 325 13.53 -14.35 40.70
C PHE A 325 14.40 -13.22 41.24
N PHE A 326 15.04 -13.42 42.38
CA PHE A 326 15.98 -12.48 42.99
C PHE A 326 17.39 -13.06 42.90
N THR A 327 17.99 -12.89 41.74
CA THR A 327 19.33 -13.39 41.36
C THR A 327 20.46 -12.55 41.95
N GLY A 328 20.23 -11.26 42.21
CA GLY A 328 21.22 -10.37 42.82
C GLY A 328 21.38 -10.53 44.34
N LEU A 329 20.50 -11.30 45.00
CA LEU A 329 20.62 -11.57 46.43
C LEU A 329 21.61 -12.71 46.69
N ARG A 330 22.27 -12.66 47.86
CA ARG A 330 23.07 -13.76 48.38
C ARG A 330 22.57 -14.13 49.77
N PRO A 331 21.88 -15.28 49.95
CA PRO A 331 21.54 -16.28 48.93
C PRO A 331 20.50 -15.80 47.91
N PRO A 332 20.49 -16.35 46.67
CA PRO A 332 19.45 -16.05 45.70
C PRO A 332 18.14 -16.69 46.15
N LYS A 333 17.02 -16.06 45.77
CA LYS A 333 15.69 -16.55 46.16
C LYS A 333 14.68 -16.44 45.03
N ILE A 334 13.73 -17.38 44.99
CA ILE A 334 12.60 -17.40 44.09
C ILE A 334 11.34 -17.27 44.92
N HIS A 335 10.52 -16.25 44.65
CA HIS A 335 9.31 -15.96 45.40
C HIS A 335 8.08 -16.05 44.49
N LEU A 336 7.14 -16.90 44.90
CA LEU A 336 5.87 -17.17 44.24
C LEU A 336 4.74 -16.58 45.08
N VAL A 337 3.82 -15.90 44.40
CA VAL A 337 2.57 -15.43 45.00
C VAL A 337 1.42 -15.93 44.14
N PHE A 338 0.48 -16.61 44.78
CA PHE A 338 -0.69 -17.20 44.13
C PHE A 338 -1.86 -16.19 44.07
N HIS A 339 -2.93 -16.53 43.36
CA HIS A 339 -4.13 -15.70 43.30
C HIS A 339 -4.90 -15.73 44.63
N TYR A 340 -5.70 -14.69 44.88
CA TYR A 340 -6.62 -14.69 46.02
C TYR A 340 -7.74 -15.71 45.77
N GLY A 341 -8.01 -16.54 46.77
CA GLY A 341 -9.19 -17.41 46.76
C GLY A 341 -10.48 -16.60 46.92
N GLN A 342 -11.60 -17.22 46.53
CA GLN A 342 -12.91 -16.63 46.73
C GLN A 342 -13.14 -16.37 48.22
N ASP A 343 -13.59 -15.15 48.55
CA ASP A 343 -13.82 -14.65 49.91
C ASP A 343 -12.58 -14.63 50.83
N ARG A 344 -11.36 -14.59 50.26
CA ARG A 344 -10.10 -14.50 51.03
C ARG A 344 -9.39 -13.16 50.86
N ILE A 345 -8.88 -12.61 51.97
CA ILE A 345 -8.12 -11.36 52.00
C ILE A 345 -6.59 -11.55 51.88
N THR A 346 -6.08 -12.75 52.11
CA THR A 346 -4.67 -13.13 51.95
C THR A 346 -4.49 -14.14 50.83
N ALA A 347 -3.29 -14.19 50.25
CA ALA A 347 -2.93 -15.13 49.19
C ALA A 347 -1.78 -16.04 49.65
N ALA A 348 -1.78 -17.29 49.19
CA ALA A 348 -0.69 -18.21 49.47
C ALA A 348 0.63 -17.70 48.83
N THR A 349 1.75 -18.00 49.47
CA THR A 349 3.09 -17.69 48.94
C THR A 349 4.07 -18.82 49.19
N ARG A 350 5.04 -18.98 48.29
CA ARG A 350 6.16 -19.90 48.46
C ARG A 350 7.45 -19.18 48.15
N THR A 351 8.47 -19.38 48.98
CA THR A 351 9.80 -18.82 48.75
C THR A 351 10.85 -19.92 48.84
N TYR A 352 11.57 -20.10 47.75
CA TYR A 352 12.74 -20.98 47.67
C TYR A 352 13.99 -20.15 47.84
N THR A 353 14.85 -20.49 48.78
CA THR A 353 16.15 -19.87 49.00
C THR A 353 17.23 -20.89 48.71
N THR A 354 18.13 -20.59 47.78
CA THR A 354 19.22 -21.50 47.41
C THR A 354 20.38 -21.36 48.38
N GLU A 355 20.76 -22.45 49.04
CA GLU A 355 21.95 -22.51 49.89
C GLU A 355 23.07 -23.23 49.14
N LYS A 356 24.16 -22.50 48.89
CA LYS A 356 25.36 -23.10 48.29
C LYS A 356 26.14 -23.83 49.37
N THR A 357 26.13 -25.15 49.33
CA THR A 357 26.95 -26.02 50.19
C THR A 357 28.10 -26.64 49.40
N ILE A 358 29.16 -27.06 50.09
CA ILE A 358 30.36 -27.69 49.50
C ILE A 358 30.00 -28.95 48.69
N ASN A 359 28.88 -29.62 49.02
CA ASN A 359 28.41 -30.86 48.39
C ASN A 359 27.34 -30.64 47.28
N GLY A 360 27.07 -29.39 46.88
CA GLY A 360 26.06 -29.04 45.87
C GLY A 360 25.10 -27.94 46.33
N ASP A 361 24.28 -27.45 45.41
CA ASP A 361 23.23 -26.46 45.68
C ASP A 361 22.04 -27.13 46.37
N ASN A 362 21.81 -26.81 47.64
CA ASN A 362 20.61 -27.17 48.40
C ASN A 362 19.59 -26.03 48.34
N PHE A 363 18.34 -26.29 48.74
CA PHE A 363 17.31 -25.26 48.84
C PHE A 363 16.53 -25.38 50.15
N ILE A 364 16.08 -24.23 50.66
CA ILE A 364 15.10 -24.13 51.74
C ILE A 364 13.81 -23.56 51.16
N MET A 365 12.70 -24.25 51.39
CA MET A 365 11.36 -23.78 51.00
C MET A 365 10.64 -23.24 52.25
N SER A 366 10.12 -22.01 52.14
CA SER A 366 9.24 -21.39 53.13
C SER A 366 7.88 -21.11 52.49
N GLU A 367 6.84 -21.72 53.04
CA GLU A 367 5.47 -21.62 52.53
C GLU A 367 4.58 -20.85 53.53
N TYR A 368 3.70 -20.03 52.98
CA TYR A 368 2.55 -19.48 53.68
C TYR A 368 1.29 -19.95 52.96
N VAL A 369 0.50 -20.79 53.63
CA VAL A 369 -0.80 -21.26 53.14
C VAL A 369 -1.90 -20.54 53.90
N VAL A 370 -2.97 -20.15 53.19
CA VAL A 370 -4.09 -19.43 53.80
C VAL A 370 -4.96 -20.37 54.64
N ASP A 371 -5.15 -21.61 54.17
CA ASP A 371 -5.85 -22.65 54.91
C ASP A 371 -4.95 -23.25 56.00
N PRO A 372 -5.27 -23.07 57.31
CA PRO A 372 -4.50 -23.63 58.41
C PRO A 372 -4.46 -25.16 58.44
N PHE A 373 -5.40 -25.83 57.75
CA PHE A 373 -5.51 -27.29 57.70
C PHE A 373 -4.92 -27.90 56.43
N ALA A 374 -4.34 -27.09 55.54
CA ALA A 374 -3.68 -27.59 54.35
C ALA A 374 -2.50 -28.49 54.71
N LYS A 375 -2.38 -29.62 54.00
CA LYS A 375 -1.25 -30.52 54.18
C LYS A 375 0.02 -29.89 53.60
N PRO A 376 1.16 -29.93 54.34
CA PRO A 376 2.41 -29.41 53.83
C PRO A 376 2.87 -30.22 52.61
N MET A 377 3.45 -29.53 51.63
CA MET A 377 3.98 -30.15 50.42
C MET A 377 5.09 -31.16 50.75
N LYS A 378 5.11 -32.31 50.07
CA LYS A 378 6.17 -33.31 50.28
C LYS A 378 7.51 -32.78 49.76
N PHE A 379 8.62 -33.17 50.39
CA PHE A 379 9.95 -32.73 49.94
C PHE A 379 10.27 -33.10 48.48
N THR A 380 9.75 -34.24 47.98
CA THR A 380 9.87 -34.63 46.57
C THR A 380 9.20 -33.62 45.64
N GLU A 381 7.98 -33.22 45.96
CA GLU A 381 7.20 -32.22 45.20
C GLU A 381 7.87 -30.84 45.26
N GLN A 382 8.40 -30.46 46.43
CA GLN A 382 9.16 -29.22 46.59
C GLN A 382 10.41 -29.19 45.71
N ARG A 383 11.13 -30.32 45.64
CA ARG A 383 12.33 -30.47 44.81
C ARG A 383 12.00 -30.40 43.33
N ASP A 384 10.92 -31.05 42.90
CA ASP A 384 10.46 -31.04 41.51
C ASP A 384 10.03 -29.61 41.08
N GLU A 385 9.27 -28.90 41.92
CA GLU A 385 8.90 -27.50 41.70
C GLU A 385 10.16 -26.60 41.64
N TYR A 386 11.12 -26.79 42.55
CA TYR A 386 12.37 -26.02 42.55
C TYR A 386 13.22 -26.23 41.28
N ILE A 387 13.38 -27.47 40.82
CA ILE A 387 14.11 -27.76 39.58
C ILE A 387 13.41 -27.11 38.38
N LYS A 388 12.07 -27.16 38.34
CA LYS A 388 11.28 -26.47 37.32
C LYS A 388 11.51 -24.96 37.35
N LEU A 389 11.49 -24.34 38.54
CA LEU A 389 11.71 -22.90 38.71
C LEU A 389 13.12 -22.46 38.27
N ILE A 390 14.16 -23.26 38.52
CA ILE A 390 15.52 -22.99 38.00
C ILE A 390 15.53 -23.03 36.46
N GLY A 391 14.82 -23.99 35.86
CA GLY A 391 14.66 -24.06 34.42
C GLY A 391 13.96 -22.82 33.86
N GLU A 392 12.89 -22.38 34.50
CA GLU A 392 12.13 -21.18 34.12
C GLU A 392 12.93 -19.88 34.34
N GLU A 393 13.81 -19.82 35.33
CA GLU A 393 14.74 -18.70 35.52
C GLU A 393 15.69 -18.55 34.32
N LYS A 394 16.29 -19.66 33.88
CA LYS A 394 17.17 -19.69 32.70
C LYS A 394 16.41 -19.36 31.42
N ALA A 395 15.19 -19.86 31.28
CA ALA A 395 14.31 -19.54 30.16
C ALA A 395 13.99 -18.03 30.13
N ALA A 396 13.64 -17.43 31.26
CA ALA A 396 13.37 -15.99 31.35
C ALA A 396 14.57 -15.14 30.89
N ILE A 397 15.80 -15.52 31.25
CA ILE A 397 17.01 -14.84 30.78
C ILE A 397 17.17 -14.97 29.26
N SER A 398 16.88 -16.15 28.69
CA SER A 398 16.89 -16.35 27.24
C SER A 398 15.85 -15.48 26.54
N ASP A 399 14.63 -15.45 27.07
CA ASP A 399 13.53 -14.66 26.51
C ASP A 399 13.87 -13.17 26.45
N PHE A 400 14.44 -12.61 27.54
CA PHE A 400 14.88 -11.21 27.55
C PHE A 400 16.04 -10.94 26.59
N ARG A 401 16.91 -11.92 26.36
CA ARG A 401 18.02 -11.80 25.40
C ARG A 401 17.52 -11.78 23.96
N ASP A 402 16.54 -12.62 23.63
CA ASP A 402 15.97 -12.66 22.30
C ASP A 402 15.10 -11.42 22.03
N ALA A 403 14.32 -10.98 23.03
CA ALA A 403 13.55 -9.72 22.94
C ALA A 403 14.46 -8.48 22.80
N ASP A 404 15.61 -8.43 23.48
CA ASP A 404 16.59 -7.34 23.32
C ASP A 404 17.20 -7.33 21.91
N ARG A 405 17.46 -8.51 21.33
CA ARG A 405 17.95 -8.62 19.94
C ARG A 405 16.91 -8.13 18.94
N GLU A 406 15.64 -8.47 19.15
CA GLU A 406 14.53 -8.00 18.32
C GLU A 406 14.37 -6.47 18.42
N ALA A 407 14.38 -5.91 19.63
CA ALA A 407 14.33 -4.47 19.85
C ALA A 407 15.50 -3.73 19.17
N GLN A 408 16.73 -4.27 19.24
CA GLN A 408 17.89 -3.71 18.53
C GLN A 408 17.69 -3.74 17.02
N LYS A 409 17.18 -4.85 16.46
CA LYS A 409 16.88 -4.96 15.04
C LYS A 409 15.83 -3.96 14.56
N ILE A 410 14.81 -3.69 15.38
CA ILE A 410 13.80 -2.65 15.10
C ILE A 410 14.49 -1.29 14.99
N LEU A 411 15.36 -0.94 15.94
CA LEU A 411 16.07 0.33 15.96
C LEU A 411 17.05 0.48 14.79
N GLU A 412 17.81 -0.57 14.45
CA GLU A 412 18.70 -0.58 13.29
C GLU A 412 17.92 -0.39 11.98
N THR A 413 16.77 -1.05 11.85
CA THR A 413 15.87 -0.88 10.70
C THR A 413 15.35 0.56 10.64
N ARG A 414 14.96 1.13 11.79
CA ARG A 414 14.51 2.52 11.90
C ARG A 414 15.59 3.53 11.50
N GLU A 415 16.83 3.32 11.94
CA GLU A 415 17.96 4.17 11.56
C GLU A 415 18.22 4.12 10.05
N ASN A 416 18.13 2.93 9.45
CA ASN A 416 18.27 2.76 8.00
C ASN A 416 17.12 3.42 7.21
N ASP A 417 15.87 3.25 7.68
CA ASP A 417 14.68 3.90 7.11
C ASP A 417 14.77 5.44 7.18
N GLU A 418 15.42 5.99 8.21
CA GLU A 418 15.66 7.43 8.33
C GLU A 418 16.75 7.93 7.38
N LYS A 419 17.84 7.17 7.23
CA LYS A 419 18.91 7.48 6.26
C LYS A 419 18.43 7.37 4.81
N HIS A 420 17.53 6.44 4.53
CA HIS A 420 17.08 6.09 3.19
C HIS A 420 15.55 5.98 3.08
N PRO A 421 14.81 7.09 3.23
CA PRO A 421 13.35 7.05 3.16
C PRO A 421 12.86 6.64 1.78
N GLN A 422 11.97 5.64 1.73
CA GLN A 422 11.37 5.13 0.50
C GLN A 422 9.87 5.42 0.47
N LEU A 423 9.38 5.90 -0.68
CA LEU A 423 7.95 6.18 -0.88
C LEU A 423 7.28 5.11 -1.75
N VAL A 424 6.08 4.73 -1.36
CA VAL A 424 5.15 3.91 -2.13
C VAL A 424 4.47 4.81 -3.14
N LYS A 425 4.94 4.75 -4.38
CA LYS A 425 4.34 5.49 -5.49
C LYS A 425 2.96 4.90 -5.82
N SER A 426 2.02 5.75 -6.22
CA SER A 426 0.73 5.29 -6.72
C SER A 426 0.90 4.49 -8.03
N LEU A 427 -0.04 3.59 -8.33
CA LEU A 427 -0.01 2.77 -9.55
C LEU A 427 0.16 3.62 -10.81
N TYR A 428 -0.49 4.78 -10.87
CA TYR A 428 -0.37 5.69 -12.01
C TYR A 428 1.05 6.24 -12.17
N VAL A 429 1.66 6.71 -11.08
CA VAL A 429 3.05 7.21 -11.10
C VAL A 429 4.00 6.09 -11.50
N GLN A 430 3.80 4.88 -10.99
CA GLN A 430 4.59 3.71 -11.39
C GLN A 430 4.46 3.40 -12.90
N LEU A 431 3.25 3.47 -13.45
CA LEU A 431 3.02 3.27 -14.89
C LEU A 431 3.65 4.37 -15.74
N GLN A 432 3.62 5.62 -15.28
CA GLN A 432 4.22 6.74 -15.98
C GLN A 432 5.75 6.66 -15.96
N ASP A 433 6.34 6.35 -14.81
CA ASP A 433 7.77 6.09 -14.68
C ASP A 433 8.19 4.92 -15.58
N LYS A 434 7.37 3.86 -15.66
CA LYS A 434 7.62 2.72 -16.55
C LYS A 434 7.55 3.12 -18.02
N LYS A 435 6.55 3.90 -18.43
CA LYS A 435 6.45 4.43 -19.80
C LYS A 435 7.64 5.33 -20.15
N GLN A 436 8.05 6.19 -19.23
CA GLN A 436 9.23 7.05 -19.42
C GLN A 436 10.51 6.23 -19.46
N PHE A 437 10.64 5.20 -18.62
CA PHE A 437 11.76 4.27 -18.65
C PHE A 437 11.81 3.48 -19.96
N GLU A 438 10.66 3.01 -20.47
CA GLU A 438 10.55 2.34 -21.77
C GLU A 438 10.88 3.31 -22.92
N ALA A 439 10.48 4.58 -22.83
CA ALA A 439 10.79 5.61 -23.83
C ALA A 439 12.26 6.07 -23.79
N ASN A 440 12.86 6.13 -22.60
CA ASN A 440 14.26 6.50 -22.38
C ASN A 440 15.21 5.30 -22.43
N LYS A 441 14.68 4.08 -22.60
CA LYS A 441 15.51 2.91 -22.89
C LYS A 441 16.22 3.22 -24.21
N PRO A 442 17.57 3.32 -24.23
CA PRO A 442 18.27 3.64 -25.46
C PRO A 442 17.84 2.63 -26.52
N LYS A 443 17.51 3.11 -27.72
CA LYS A 443 17.31 2.28 -28.91
C LYS A 443 18.64 1.66 -29.37
N GLU A 444 19.41 1.09 -28.44
CA GLU A 444 20.66 0.36 -28.67
C GLU A 444 20.41 -1.15 -28.79
N GLU A 445 19.21 -1.57 -29.23
CA GLU A 445 18.89 -2.99 -29.45
C GLU A 445 18.38 -3.30 -30.86
N ASP A 446 18.46 -2.39 -31.84
CA ASP A 446 18.19 -2.78 -33.25
C ASP A 446 19.41 -3.40 -33.95
N ALA A 447 20.64 -3.19 -33.46
CA ALA A 447 21.84 -3.84 -33.99
C ALA A 447 22.12 -5.21 -33.33
N ASP A 448 21.91 -5.35 -32.02
CA ASP A 448 22.25 -6.57 -31.27
C ASP A 448 21.11 -7.61 -31.21
N ALA A 449 19.85 -7.22 -31.45
CA ALA A 449 18.76 -8.19 -31.62
C ALA A 449 18.86 -8.96 -32.95
N ALA A 450 19.51 -8.39 -33.97
CA ALA A 450 19.80 -9.09 -35.23
C ALA A 450 20.81 -10.25 -35.04
N LEU A 451 21.63 -10.20 -33.99
CA LEU A 451 22.65 -11.21 -33.66
C LEU A 451 22.12 -12.34 -32.74
N LYS A 452 20.90 -12.23 -32.19
CA LYS A 452 20.43 -13.14 -31.12
C LYS A 452 19.58 -14.34 -31.56
N TYR A 453 19.32 -14.50 -32.85
CA TYR A 453 18.87 -15.78 -33.42
C TYR A 453 19.56 -16.00 -34.77
N ASP A 454 20.73 -16.61 -34.73
CA ASP A 454 21.38 -17.15 -35.93
C ASP A 454 20.42 -18.17 -36.58
N TYR A 455 19.75 -17.75 -37.64
CA TYR A 455 18.71 -18.51 -38.33
C TYR A 455 19.25 -19.80 -38.97
N LEU A 456 20.57 -19.94 -39.09
CA LEU A 456 21.24 -21.15 -39.58
C LEU A 456 21.81 -22.03 -38.47
N ALA A 457 21.89 -21.56 -37.22
CA ALA A 457 22.59 -22.27 -36.14
C ALA A 457 22.05 -23.68 -35.87
N SER A 458 20.76 -23.91 -36.02
CA SER A 458 20.13 -25.23 -35.83
C SER A 458 20.37 -26.20 -36.99
N TYR A 459 20.69 -25.70 -38.18
CA TYR A 459 20.85 -26.49 -39.41
C TYR A 459 22.31 -26.74 -39.75
N LEU A 460 23.23 -25.94 -39.20
CA LEU A 460 24.67 -26.06 -39.42
C LEU A 460 25.27 -27.31 -38.73
N PRO A 461 26.12 -28.09 -39.43
CA PRO A 461 26.87 -29.19 -38.80
C PRO A 461 27.74 -28.68 -37.66
N LYS A 462 27.84 -29.42 -36.54
CA LYS A 462 28.60 -29.01 -35.33
C LYS A 462 30.08 -28.61 -35.60
N ARG A 463 30.65 -29.08 -36.72
CA ARG A 463 32.02 -28.79 -37.18
C ARG A 463 32.20 -27.46 -37.94
N SER A 464 31.11 -26.84 -38.40
CA SER A 464 31.14 -25.67 -39.29
C SER A 464 31.65 -24.38 -38.62
N LYS A 465 31.82 -24.37 -37.29
CA LYS A 465 32.41 -23.23 -36.56
C LYS A 465 33.91 -23.04 -36.81
N LYS A 466 34.61 -24.05 -37.37
CA LYS A 466 36.07 -24.03 -37.57
C LYS A 466 36.53 -24.35 -38.99
N THR A 467 35.64 -24.78 -39.89
CA THR A 467 35.98 -25.20 -41.26
C THR A 467 34.88 -24.78 -42.22
N ALA A 468 35.26 -24.30 -43.42
CA ALA A 468 34.30 -23.91 -44.46
C ALA A 468 33.44 -25.12 -44.91
N LEU A 469 32.15 -24.87 -45.16
CA LEU A 469 31.20 -25.89 -45.62
C LEU A 469 31.56 -26.37 -47.04
N THR A 470 31.38 -27.66 -47.31
CA THR A 470 31.44 -28.19 -48.67
C THR A 470 30.18 -27.80 -49.46
N LYS A 471 30.24 -27.77 -50.81
CA LYS A 471 29.09 -27.39 -51.66
C LYS A 471 27.83 -28.24 -51.40
N GLN A 472 28.01 -29.54 -51.12
CA GLN A 472 26.91 -30.45 -50.78
C GLN A 472 26.32 -30.16 -49.39
N GLU A 473 27.17 -29.85 -48.40
CA GLU A 473 26.71 -29.50 -47.05
C GLU A 473 26.00 -28.15 -47.01
N ALA A 474 26.50 -27.15 -47.72
CA ALA A 474 25.86 -25.84 -47.83
C ALA A 474 24.46 -25.97 -48.48
N GLN A 475 24.32 -26.81 -49.51
CA GLN A 475 23.03 -27.06 -50.16
C GLN A 475 22.05 -27.77 -49.20
N ALA A 476 22.52 -28.78 -48.46
CA ALA A 476 21.70 -29.48 -47.47
C ALA A 476 21.22 -28.55 -46.32
N VAL A 477 22.08 -27.62 -45.87
CA VAL A 477 21.72 -26.62 -44.84
C VAL A 477 20.66 -25.65 -45.36
N LYS A 478 20.83 -25.17 -46.59
CA LYS A 478 19.85 -24.29 -47.26
C LYS A 478 18.49 -24.99 -47.41
N ASP A 479 18.50 -26.23 -47.89
CA ASP A 479 17.27 -27.00 -48.10
C ASP A 479 16.57 -27.35 -46.78
N ALA A 480 17.33 -27.70 -45.73
CA ALA A 480 16.78 -27.95 -44.40
C ALA A 480 16.14 -26.69 -43.78
N CYS A 481 16.79 -25.53 -43.92
CA CYS A 481 16.25 -24.26 -43.40
C CYS A 481 14.96 -23.84 -44.14
N LEU A 482 14.94 -23.96 -45.48
CA LEU A 482 13.75 -23.64 -46.28
C LEU A 482 12.61 -24.64 -46.02
N LYS A 483 12.93 -25.92 -45.86
CA LYS A 483 11.93 -26.95 -45.54
C LYS A 483 11.28 -26.69 -44.18
N ALA A 484 12.07 -26.40 -43.14
CA ALA A 484 11.54 -26.11 -41.81
C ALA A 484 10.68 -24.83 -41.78
N LEU A 485 11.05 -23.78 -42.53
CA LEU A 485 10.21 -22.59 -42.67
C LEU A 485 8.90 -22.92 -43.39
N LYS A 486 8.96 -23.72 -44.46
CA LYS A 486 7.78 -24.15 -45.22
C LYS A 486 6.81 -24.96 -44.35
N GLU A 487 7.31 -25.95 -43.62
CA GLU A 487 6.50 -26.78 -42.70
C GLU A 487 5.81 -25.89 -41.65
N ARG A 488 6.53 -24.97 -41.02
CA ARG A 488 5.94 -24.04 -40.04
C ARG A 488 4.86 -23.13 -40.62
N LEU A 489 5.03 -22.67 -41.86
CA LEU A 489 4.02 -21.85 -42.54
C LEU A 489 2.78 -22.71 -42.89
N ILE A 490 2.98 -23.96 -43.31
CA ILE A 490 1.88 -24.90 -43.59
C ILE A 490 1.11 -25.22 -42.31
N ASP A 491 1.80 -25.55 -41.21
CA ASP A 491 1.16 -25.85 -39.92
C ASP A 491 0.29 -24.69 -39.44
N ARG A 492 0.79 -23.46 -39.61
CA ARG A 492 0.04 -22.25 -39.26
C ARG A 492 -1.16 -22.03 -40.17
N ALA A 493 -1.04 -22.31 -41.47
CA ALA A 493 -2.18 -22.26 -42.39
C ALA A 493 -3.24 -23.30 -42.00
N HIS A 494 -2.81 -24.52 -41.68
CA HIS A 494 -3.69 -25.60 -41.25
C HIS A 494 -4.46 -25.24 -39.98
N ILE A 495 -3.81 -24.65 -38.97
CA ILE A 495 -4.49 -24.20 -37.73
C ILE A 495 -5.57 -23.14 -38.05
N ILE A 496 -5.32 -22.24 -39.00
CA ILE A 496 -6.31 -21.22 -39.39
C ILE A 496 -7.49 -21.87 -40.13
N GLU A 497 -7.21 -22.83 -41.03
CA GLU A 497 -8.22 -23.59 -41.75
C GLU A 497 -9.08 -24.44 -40.82
N THR A 498 -8.48 -25.21 -39.91
CA THR A 498 -9.22 -26.03 -38.93
C THR A 498 -10.17 -25.17 -38.10
N ARG A 499 -9.71 -24.01 -37.62
CA ARG A 499 -10.59 -23.08 -36.86
C ARG A 499 -11.70 -22.49 -37.71
N LEU A 500 -11.43 -22.23 -38.98
CA LEU A 500 -12.45 -21.76 -39.91
C LEU A 500 -13.53 -22.84 -40.12
N GLU A 501 -13.12 -24.09 -40.32
CA GLU A 501 -14.00 -25.24 -40.49
C GLU A 501 -14.83 -25.53 -39.23
N GLU A 502 -14.22 -25.45 -38.04
CA GLU A 502 -14.91 -25.60 -36.76
C GLU A 502 -16.03 -24.57 -36.58
N GLU A 503 -15.74 -23.28 -36.84
CA GLU A 503 -16.73 -22.21 -36.74
C GLU A 503 -17.83 -22.35 -37.80
N GLN A 504 -17.49 -22.77 -39.03
CA GLN A 504 -18.47 -23.05 -40.10
C GLN A 504 -19.36 -24.24 -39.75
N ALA A 505 -18.79 -25.32 -39.21
CA ALA A 505 -19.53 -26.50 -38.77
C ALA A 505 -20.43 -26.19 -37.58
N ALA A 506 -19.96 -25.36 -36.63
CA ALA A 506 -20.75 -24.90 -35.48
C ALA A 506 -21.94 -24.06 -35.93
N LEU A 507 -21.74 -23.13 -36.86
CA LEU A 507 -22.83 -22.34 -37.45
C LEU A 507 -23.84 -23.22 -38.18
N THR A 508 -23.38 -24.15 -39.02
CA THR A 508 -24.25 -25.07 -39.77
C THR A 508 -25.06 -25.97 -38.84
N LYS A 509 -24.43 -26.51 -37.79
CA LYS A 509 -25.10 -27.33 -36.77
C LYS A 509 -26.16 -26.53 -36.01
N ARG A 510 -25.88 -25.28 -35.67
CA ARG A 510 -26.82 -24.39 -34.99
C ARG A 510 -27.99 -24.01 -35.91
N GLN A 511 -27.73 -23.73 -37.19
CA GLN A 511 -28.77 -23.49 -38.21
C GLN A 511 -29.71 -24.69 -38.40
N LEU A 512 -29.15 -25.90 -38.50
CA LEU A 512 -29.94 -27.14 -38.60
C LEU A 512 -30.73 -27.45 -37.31
N GLY A 513 -30.18 -27.09 -36.15
CA GLY A 513 -30.87 -27.22 -34.86
C GLY A 513 -32.06 -26.27 -34.74
N TYR A 514 -31.87 -25.01 -35.16
CA TYR A 514 -32.91 -23.98 -35.17
C TYR A 514 -34.05 -24.34 -36.14
N HIS A 515 -33.72 -24.78 -37.35
CA HIS A 515 -34.72 -25.20 -38.35
C HIS A 515 -35.52 -26.46 -37.94
N ARG A 516 -35.05 -27.23 -36.95
CA ARG A 516 -35.79 -28.35 -36.36
C ARG A 516 -36.69 -27.95 -35.19
N GLN A 517 -36.47 -26.78 -34.60
CA GLN A 517 -37.23 -26.24 -33.45
C GLN A 517 -38.42 -25.35 -33.87
N ASP A 518 -38.79 -25.37 -35.15
CA ASP A 518 -39.80 -24.55 -35.85
C ASP A 518 -41.27 -24.60 -35.31
N LYS A 519 -41.50 -25.01 -34.06
CA LYS A 519 -42.84 -25.04 -33.44
C LYS A 519 -43.02 -24.28 -32.12
N GLU A 520 -41.99 -23.72 -31.48
CA GLU A 520 -42.19 -22.91 -30.26
C GLU A 520 -41.28 -21.66 -30.16
N LYS A 521 -41.92 -20.48 -30.31
CA LYS A 521 -41.68 -19.18 -29.66
C LYS A 521 -40.58 -18.22 -30.18
N SER A 522 -41.08 -17.02 -30.50
CA SER A 522 -40.43 -15.75 -30.87
C SER A 522 -39.53 -15.09 -29.80
N SER A 523 -39.04 -15.82 -28.79
CA SER A 523 -38.15 -15.27 -27.75
C SER A 523 -36.71 -15.75 -27.90
N ASP A 524 -36.47 -16.85 -28.63
CA ASP A 524 -35.14 -17.37 -28.94
C ASP A 524 -34.55 -16.74 -30.23
N ASP A 525 -35.37 -16.02 -31.00
CA ASP A 525 -35.00 -15.42 -32.29
C ASP A 525 -33.89 -14.35 -32.13
N ASP A 526 -34.03 -13.44 -31.17
CA ASP A 526 -33.04 -12.37 -30.93
C ASP A 526 -31.67 -12.92 -30.47
N GLU A 527 -31.66 -13.98 -29.67
CA GLU A 527 -30.43 -14.64 -29.21
C GLU A 527 -29.78 -15.44 -30.34
N TYR A 528 -30.59 -16.08 -31.18
CA TYR A 528 -30.12 -16.76 -32.38
C TYR A 528 -29.54 -15.79 -33.40
N GLU A 529 -30.19 -14.65 -33.67
CA GLU A 529 -29.68 -13.61 -34.56
C GLU A 529 -28.35 -13.03 -34.09
N LYS A 530 -28.23 -12.73 -32.78
CA LYS A 530 -26.95 -12.29 -32.19
C LYS A 530 -25.85 -13.34 -32.37
N TYR A 531 -26.16 -14.62 -32.14
CA TYR A 531 -25.21 -15.71 -32.32
C TYR A 531 -24.77 -15.87 -33.79
N VAL A 532 -25.72 -15.80 -34.73
CA VAL A 532 -25.43 -15.88 -36.17
C VAL A 532 -24.54 -14.71 -36.59
N HIS A 533 -24.85 -13.49 -36.15
CA HIS A 533 -24.03 -12.31 -36.45
C HIS A 533 -22.61 -12.43 -35.88
N GLU A 534 -22.47 -12.87 -34.62
CA GLU A 534 -21.16 -13.08 -34.00
C GLU A 534 -20.34 -14.18 -34.70
N ALA A 535 -20.97 -15.31 -35.04
CA ALA A 535 -20.32 -16.41 -35.76
C ALA A 535 -19.91 -15.99 -37.19
N GLN A 536 -20.76 -15.25 -37.90
CA GLN A 536 -20.44 -14.71 -39.23
C GLN A 536 -19.25 -13.74 -39.16
N PHE A 537 -19.21 -12.85 -38.16
CA PHE A 537 -18.10 -11.94 -37.94
C PHE A 537 -16.78 -12.70 -37.66
N LYS A 538 -16.82 -13.73 -36.81
CA LYS A 538 -15.65 -14.60 -36.55
C LYS A 538 -15.17 -15.31 -37.82
N ILE A 539 -16.08 -15.86 -38.61
CA ILE A 539 -15.75 -16.51 -39.90
C ILE A 539 -15.11 -15.50 -40.87
N GLN A 540 -15.64 -14.27 -40.96
CA GLN A 540 -15.07 -13.23 -41.81
C GLN A 540 -13.65 -12.86 -41.41
N ILE A 541 -13.39 -12.68 -40.11
CA ILE A 541 -12.03 -12.43 -39.59
C ILE A 541 -11.10 -13.60 -39.92
N LEU A 542 -11.55 -14.85 -39.75
CA LEU A 542 -10.74 -16.04 -40.05
C LEU A 542 -10.42 -16.16 -41.54
N LYS A 543 -11.36 -15.83 -42.44
CA LYS A 543 -11.10 -15.75 -43.89
C LYS A 543 -10.06 -14.67 -44.20
N GLN A 544 -10.22 -13.46 -43.65
CA GLN A 544 -9.26 -12.38 -43.86
C GLN A 544 -7.86 -12.75 -43.32
N ARG A 545 -7.80 -13.47 -42.18
CA ARG A 545 -6.54 -13.97 -41.61
C ARG A 545 -5.90 -15.04 -42.48
N ARG A 546 -6.68 -15.93 -43.09
CA ARG A 546 -6.19 -16.93 -44.04
C ARG A 546 -5.53 -16.26 -45.24
N ASP A 547 -6.25 -15.33 -45.89
CA ASP A 547 -5.78 -14.66 -47.10
C ASP A 547 -4.52 -13.83 -46.82
N ARG A 548 -4.53 -13.07 -45.71
CA ARG A 548 -3.35 -12.32 -45.26
C ARG A 548 -2.18 -13.23 -44.90
N HIS A 549 -2.43 -14.40 -44.32
CA HIS A 549 -1.37 -15.36 -44.00
C HIS A 549 -0.76 -15.95 -45.27
N GLU A 550 -1.54 -16.18 -46.32
CA GLU A 550 -1.05 -16.65 -47.62
C GLU A 550 -0.07 -15.64 -48.25
N GLU A 551 -0.45 -14.36 -48.28
CA GLU A 551 0.40 -13.27 -48.79
C GLU A 551 1.70 -13.13 -47.99
N ILE A 552 1.58 -13.07 -46.66
CA ILE A 552 2.74 -12.97 -45.76
C ILE A 552 3.63 -14.21 -45.86
N ALA A 553 3.06 -15.41 -46.03
CA ALA A 553 3.84 -16.63 -46.19
C ALA A 553 4.66 -16.61 -47.48
N LYS A 554 4.07 -16.18 -48.60
CA LYS A 554 4.78 -16.00 -49.89
C LYS A 554 5.92 -14.99 -49.74
N GLN A 555 5.65 -13.85 -49.10
CA GLN A 555 6.65 -12.81 -48.88
C GLN A 555 7.81 -13.31 -48.00
N LYS A 556 7.52 -13.92 -46.84
CA LYS A 556 8.55 -14.45 -45.93
C LYS A 556 9.39 -15.55 -46.56
N PHE A 557 8.78 -16.39 -47.39
CA PHE A 557 9.51 -17.43 -48.11
C PHE A 557 10.48 -16.82 -49.12
N LYS A 558 10.06 -15.78 -49.85
CA LYS A 558 10.91 -15.01 -50.76
C LYS A 558 12.07 -14.31 -50.02
N GLU A 559 11.76 -13.60 -48.94
CA GLU A 559 12.76 -12.91 -48.10
C GLU A 559 13.79 -13.89 -47.52
N MET A 560 13.37 -15.08 -47.10
CA MET A 560 14.29 -16.11 -46.60
C MET A 560 15.23 -16.63 -47.71
N ILE A 561 14.73 -16.81 -48.94
CA ILE A 561 15.57 -17.20 -50.08
C ILE A 561 16.64 -16.14 -50.35
N GLU A 562 16.24 -14.86 -50.42
CA GLU A 562 17.15 -13.74 -50.65
C GLU A 562 18.19 -13.65 -49.53
N ARG A 563 17.77 -13.82 -48.27
CA ARG A 563 18.65 -13.81 -47.10
C ARG A 563 19.67 -14.95 -47.14
N LEU A 564 19.25 -16.18 -47.47
CA LEU A 564 20.13 -17.33 -47.62
C LEU A 564 21.09 -17.20 -48.82
N GLN A 565 20.69 -16.53 -49.89
CA GLN A 565 21.56 -16.24 -51.04
C GLN A 565 22.63 -15.19 -50.72
N SER A 566 22.30 -14.21 -49.89
CA SER A 566 23.21 -13.14 -49.45
C SER A 566 24.14 -13.53 -48.29
N ASP A 567 23.93 -14.70 -47.66
CA ASP A 567 24.67 -15.11 -46.47
C ASP A 567 26.13 -15.51 -46.80
N PRO A 568 27.14 -14.88 -46.16
CA PRO A 568 28.55 -15.21 -46.38
C PRO A 568 28.91 -16.69 -46.17
N ARG A 569 28.22 -17.38 -45.26
CA ARG A 569 28.48 -18.79 -44.90
C ARG A 569 28.00 -19.77 -45.98
N LEU A 570 27.09 -19.34 -46.84
CA LEU A 570 26.54 -20.12 -47.96
C LEU A 570 27.04 -19.65 -49.34
N SER A 571 27.99 -18.70 -49.37
CA SER A 571 28.56 -18.12 -50.59
C SER A 571 29.16 -19.13 -51.58
N ILE A 572 29.58 -20.31 -51.10
CA ILE A 572 30.05 -21.43 -51.93
C ILE A 572 28.98 -21.98 -52.89
N LEU A 573 27.70 -21.68 -52.66
CA LEU A 573 26.61 -22.04 -53.57
C LEU A 573 26.45 -21.07 -54.75
N ASN A 574 27.02 -19.86 -54.63
CA ASN A 574 27.01 -18.83 -55.66
C ASN A 574 28.29 -18.85 -56.52
N GLN A 575 29.24 -19.75 -56.19
CA GLN A 575 30.42 -20.11 -56.98
C GLN A 575 30.18 -21.44 -57.72
#